data_AF-A0A5N4D207-F1
#
_entry.id   AF-A0A5N4D207-F1
#
_cell.length_a   1.000
_cell.length_b   1.000
_cell.length_c   1.000
_cell.angle_alpha   90.00
_cell.angle_beta   90.00
_cell.angle_gamma   90.00
#
_symmetry.space_group_name_H-M   'P 1'
#
loop_
_entity.id
_entity.type
_entity.pdbx_description
1 polymer ?
#
loop_
_entity_poly.entity_id
_entity_poly.type
_entity_poly.pdbx_seq_one_letter_code
_entity_poly.pdbx_strand_id
1 'polypeptide(L)'
;MASEETDHGTGETPVALSHGGLEVQERFLADGNDRLKLVVLLCGEDDDKVQNAAAGALAMLTAAHKKLCLKMTQVTTQWLEILQRLCLHDRLSVQHRGLVIAYNLLAADAELAKKLVESELLEILTVVGKQEPDEKRAAVVQTARECLIKCMEYGFIKPVS
;
A
#
# COMPACT_ATOMS: atom_id res chain seq x y z
N MET A 1 -17.61 53.96 32.10
CA MET A 1 -17.82 54.35 30.69
C MET A 1 -16.58 53.95 29.91
N ALA A 2 -16.69 52.81 29.22
CA ALA A 2 -15.85 52.27 28.14
C ALA A 2 -16.57 50.94 27.79
N SER A 3 -17.49 50.94 26.83
CA SER A 3 -17.26 50.56 25.42
C SER A 3 -16.90 49.06 25.33
N GLU A 4 -17.89 48.17 25.17
CA GLU A 4 -18.36 47.60 23.89
C GLU A 4 -17.24 46.89 23.11
N GLU A 5 -17.32 45.56 23.00
CA GLU A 5 -17.48 44.90 21.71
C GLU A 5 -17.96 43.45 21.88
N THR A 6 -19.11 43.18 21.25
CA THR A 6 -19.72 41.88 20.97
C THR A 6 -19.01 41.21 19.79
N ASP A 7 -18.72 39.90 19.89
CA ASP A 7 -18.98 39.00 18.76
C ASP A 7 -19.21 37.56 19.24
N HIS A 8 -20.37 37.03 18.89
CA HIS A 8 -20.80 35.65 19.13
C HIS A 8 -21.32 35.15 17.79
N GLY A 9 -20.45 34.51 17.03
CA GLY A 9 -20.84 33.84 15.79
C GLY A 9 -19.62 33.47 14.97
N THR A 10 -19.23 32.21 15.01
CA THR A 10 -19.59 31.24 13.95
C THR A 10 -19.01 29.90 14.33
N GLY A 11 -19.89 28.90 14.38
CA GLY A 11 -19.49 27.51 14.53
C GLY A 11 -18.74 27.05 13.29
N GLU A 12 -17.54 26.54 13.51
CA GLU A 12 -16.93 25.53 12.63
C GLU A 12 -16.61 24.33 13.51
N THR A 13 -17.56 23.41 13.59
CA THR A 13 -17.27 22.04 14.01
C THR A 13 -16.22 21.46 13.07
N PRO A 14 -15.10 20.89 13.57
CA PRO A 14 -14.18 20.15 12.71
C PRO A 14 -14.97 19.02 12.06
N VAL A 15 -14.94 18.96 10.74
CA VAL A 15 -15.54 17.88 9.94
C VAL A 15 -15.04 16.55 10.50
N ALA A 16 -15.93 15.82 11.17
CA ALA A 16 -15.69 14.47 11.62
C ALA A 16 -15.46 13.59 10.38
N LEU A 17 -14.19 13.37 10.05
CA LEU A 17 -13.77 12.26 9.20
C LEU A 17 -14.40 10.99 9.78
N SER A 18 -15.16 10.31 8.93
CA SER A 18 -16.01 9.15 9.24
C SER A 18 -15.41 8.19 10.27
N HIS A 19 -16.02 8.11 11.46
CA HIS A 19 -15.57 7.26 12.57
C HIS A 19 -15.45 5.76 12.18
N GLY A 20 -16.22 5.29 11.20
CA GLY A 20 -16.19 3.89 10.78
C GLY A 20 -14.90 3.44 10.07
N GLY A 21 -14.11 4.35 9.50
CA GLY A 21 -12.86 3.99 8.81
C GLY A 21 -11.74 3.60 9.78
N LEU A 22 -11.66 4.29 10.92
CA LEU A 22 -10.63 4.08 11.95
C LEU A 22 -10.92 2.80 12.76
N GLU A 23 -12.18 2.57 13.15
CA GLU A 23 -12.59 1.34 13.85
C GLU A 23 -12.26 0.07 13.05
N VAL A 24 -12.39 0.12 11.72
CA VAL A 24 -12.04 -1.01 10.86
C VAL A 24 -10.53 -1.27 10.89
N GLN A 25 -9.70 -0.23 10.85
CA GLN A 25 -8.23 -0.37 10.86
C GLN A 25 -7.72 -0.92 12.20
N GLU A 26 -8.27 -0.46 13.32
CA GLU A 26 -7.90 -0.94 14.66
C GLU A 26 -8.16 -2.45 14.83
N ARG A 27 -9.23 -2.96 14.22
CA ARG A 27 -9.54 -4.39 14.22
C ARG A 27 -8.45 -5.24 13.53
N PHE A 28 -7.75 -4.71 12.52
CA PHE A 28 -6.62 -5.41 11.89
C PHE A 28 -5.32 -5.28 12.69
N LEU A 29 -5.19 -4.24 13.52
CA LEU A 29 -4.05 -4.05 14.42
C LEU A 29 -4.10 -4.93 15.66
N ALA A 30 -5.29 -5.32 16.14
CA ALA A 30 -5.46 -6.20 17.30
C ALA A 30 -4.63 -7.51 17.17
N ASP A 31 -3.87 -7.84 18.21
CA ASP A 31 -3.08 -9.07 18.29
C ASP A 31 -3.99 -10.30 18.45
N GLY A 32 -3.57 -11.44 17.88
CA GLY A 32 -4.37 -12.67 17.88
C GLY A 32 -5.48 -12.76 16.83
N ASN A 33 -5.53 -11.83 15.86
CA ASN A 33 -6.57 -11.80 14.84
C ASN A 33 -6.10 -12.30 13.46
N ASP A 34 -6.70 -13.40 12.99
CA ASP A 34 -6.51 -14.00 11.67
C ASP A 34 -6.98 -13.10 10.51
N ARG A 35 -7.64 -11.96 10.74
CA ARG A 35 -8.18 -11.13 9.65
C ARG A 35 -7.13 -10.60 8.69
N LEU A 36 -6.00 -10.06 9.19
CA LEU A 36 -4.95 -9.58 8.28
C LEU A 36 -4.30 -10.76 7.56
N LYS A 37 -4.06 -11.87 8.26
CA LYS A 37 -3.57 -13.12 7.67
C LYS A 37 -4.47 -13.62 6.55
N LEU A 38 -5.78 -13.67 6.81
CA LEU A 38 -6.80 -14.07 5.86
C LEU A 38 -6.79 -13.16 4.64
N VAL A 39 -6.81 -11.83 4.82
CA VAL A 39 -6.76 -10.90 3.68
C VAL A 39 -5.49 -11.10 2.85
N VAL A 40 -4.33 -11.32 3.49
CA VAL A 40 -3.07 -11.60 2.77
C VAL A 40 -3.16 -12.92 2.01
N LEU A 41 -3.67 -13.99 2.62
CA LEU A 41 -3.82 -15.29 1.95
C LEU A 41 -4.81 -15.22 0.78
N LEU A 42 -5.94 -14.51 0.94
CA LEU A 42 -6.94 -14.32 -0.11
C LEU A 42 -6.38 -13.55 -1.32
N CYS A 43 -5.32 -12.76 -1.15
CA CYS A 43 -4.61 -12.14 -2.29
C CYS A 43 -3.84 -13.16 -3.14
N GLY A 44 -3.61 -14.37 -2.64
CA GLY A 44 -2.93 -15.45 -3.36
C GLY A 44 -3.87 -16.49 -3.98
N GLU A 45 -5.19 -16.33 -3.82
CA GLU A 45 -6.18 -17.25 -4.38
C GLU A 45 -6.34 -17.06 -5.89
N ASP A 46 -6.71 -18.15 -6.58
CA ASP A 46 -6.94 -18.16 -8.03
C ASP A 46 -8.31 -17.56 -8.42
N ASP A 47 -9.25 -17.45 -7.46
CA ASP A 47 -10.54 -16.81 -7.73
C ASP A 47 -10.36 -15.29 -7.94
N ASP A 48 -10.59 -14.88 -9.18
CA ASP A 48 -10.47 -13.51 -9.67
C ASP A 48 -11.18 -12.46 -8.80
N LYS A 49 -12.38 -12.76 -8.30
CA LYS A 49 -13.18 -11.79 -7.54
C LYS A 49 -12.65 -11.66 -6.12
N VAL A 50 -12.33 -12.79 -5.49
CA VAL A 50 -11.73 -12.86 -4.17
C VAL A 50 -10.38 -12.17 -4.16
N GLN A 51 -9.50 -12.53 -5.09
CA GLN A 51 -8.15 -11.96 -5.19
C GLN A 51 -8.19 -10.45 -5.41
N ASN A 52 -9.04 -9.99 -6.33
CA ASN A 52 -9.18 -8.57 -6.61
C ASN A 52 -9.71 -7.80 -5.39
N ALA A 53 -10.73 -8.31 -4.69
CA ALA A 53 -11.27 -7.69 -3.49
C ALA A 53 -10.24 -7.64 -2.36
N ALA A 54 -9.53 -8.75 -2.13
CA ALA A 54 -8.49 -8.86 -1.12
C ALA A 54 -7.32 -7.90 -1.39
N ALA A 55 -6.82 -7.85 -2.63
CA ALA A 55 -5.75 -6.92 -3.01
C ALA A 55 -6.17 -5.45 -2.84
N GLY A 56 -7.42 -5.12 -3.14
CA GLY A 56 -7.98 -3.78 -2.91
C GLY A 56 -8.04 -3.43 -1.42
N ALA A 57 -8.54 -4.35 -0.59
CA ALA A 57 -8.56 -4.18 0.85
C ALA A 57 -7.15 -4.04 1.43
N LEU A 58 -6.20 -4.87 1.01
CA LEU A 58 -4.81 -4.84 1.49
C LEU A 58 -4.09 -3.55 1.08
N ALA A 59 -4.33 -3.04 -0.13
CA ALA A 59 -3.82 -1.74 -0.57
C ALA A 59 -4.32 -0.60 0.32
N MET A 60 -5.61 -0.58 0.67
CA MET A 60 -6.16 0.42 1.59
C MET A 60 -5.60 0.30 3.01
N LEU A 61 -5.49 -0.93 3.53
CA LEU A 61 -4.96 -1.20 4.87
C LEU A 61 -3.49 -0.77 5.00
N THR A 62 -2.66 -1.08 4.01
CA THR A 62 -1.24 -0.70 4.00
C THR A 62 -1.04 0.81 3.81
N ALA A 63 -1.93 1.49 3.06
CA ALA A 63 -1.91 2.94 2.95
C ALA A 63 -2.30 3.65 4.26
N ALA A 64 -3.18 3.03 5.05
CA ALA A 64 -3.73 3.66 6.25
C ALA A 64 -2.75 3.71 7.42
N HIS A 65 -1.97 2.65 7.67
CA HIS A 65 -1.08 2.61 8.82
C HIS A 65 0.19 1.78 8.58
N LYS A 66 1.36 2.43 8.74
CA LYS A 66 2.68 1.77 8.66
C LYS A 66 2.85 0.50 9.50
N LYS A 67 2.17 0.41 10.66
CA LYS A 67 2.18 -0.80 11.50
C LYS A 67 1.57 -2.01 10.78
N LEU A 68 0.57 -1.80 9.93
CA LEU A 68 -0.04 -2.87 9.12
C LEU A 68 0.93 -3.37 8.05
N CYS A 69 1.79 -2.50 7.49
CA CYS A 69 2.86 -2.90 6.58
C CYS A 69 3.83 -3.87 7.26
N LEU A 70 4.27 -3.56 8.48
CA LEU A 70 5.16 -4.44 9.24
C LEU A 70 4.45 -5.75 9.63
N LYS A 71 3.22 -5.66 10.17
CA LYS A 71 2.43 -6.82 10.59
C LYS A 71 2.12 -7.77 9.42
N MET A 72 1.89 -7.25 8.21
CA MET A 72 1.71 -8.06 6.99
C MET A 72 2.86 -9.05 6.79
N THR A 73 4.09 -8.66 7.10
CA THR A 73 5.27 -9.54 6.94
C THR A 73 5.40 -10.63 8.00
N GLN A 74 4.57 -10.56 9.06
CA GLN A 74 4.62 -11.44 10.22
C GLN A 74 3.43 -12.42 10.28
N VAL A 75 2.32 -12.11 9.62
CA VAL A 75 1.09 -12.92 9.71
C VAL A 75 1.14 -14.23 8.90
N THR A 76 1.96 -14.30 7.86
CA THR A 76 2.18 -15.51 7.05
C THR A 76 3.55 -15.47 6.40
N THR A 77 4.21 -16.61 6.24
CA THR A 77 5.51 -16.70 5.56
C THR A 77 5.42 -16.46 4.04
N GLN A 78 4.23 -16.65 3.46
CA GLN A 78 3.97 -16.53 2.01
C GLN A 78 3.76 -15.09 1.54
N TRP A 79 3.81 -14.10 2.44
CA TRP A 79 3.44 -12.71 2.15
C TRP A 79 4.21 -12.12 0.95
N LEU A 80 5.50 -12.45 0.81
CA LEU A 80 6.36 -11.92 -0.23
C LEU A 80 6.04 -12.53 -1.59
N GLU A 81 5.86 -13.85 -1.63
CA GLU A 81 5.47 -14.56 -2.86
C GLU A 81 4.11 -14.08 -3.37
N ILE A 82 3.15 -13.90 -2.47
CA ILE A 82 1.83 -13.35 -2.81
C ILE A 82 1.95 -11.94 -3.38
N LEU A 83 2.74 -11.07 -2.73
CA LEU A 83 2.97 -9.71 -3.24
C LEU A 83 3.59 -9.72 -4.64
N GLN A 84 4.61 -10.54 -4.86
CA GLN A 84 5.29 -10.65 -6.16
C GLN A 84 4.34 -11.16 -7.24
N ARG A 85 3.50 -12.15 -6.94
CA ARG A 85 2.44 -12.63 -7.85
C ARG A 85 1.44 -11.53 -8.20
N LEU A 86 1.02 -10.71 -7.23
CA LEU A 86 0.17 -9.55 -7.53
C LEU A 86 0.88 -8.58 -8.49
N CYS A 87 2.14 -8.23 -8.26
CA CYS A 87 2.91 -7.30 -9.10
C CYS A 87 3.17 -7.82 -10.54
N LEU A 88 3.09 -9.14 -10.74
CA LEU A 88 3.25 -9.81 -12.04
C LEU A 88 1.92 -10.18 -12.71
N HIS A 89 0.79 -9.85 -12.08
CA HIS A 89 -0.51 -10.32 -12.53
C HIS A 89 -0.89 -9.77 -13.92
N ASP A 90 -1.41 -10.62 -14.81
CA ASP A 90 -1.78 -10.23 -16.20
C ASP A 90 -2.87 -9.16 -16.25
N ARG A 91 -3.81 -9.22 -15.30
CA ARG A 91 -4.85 -8.19 -15.11
C ARG A 91 -4.25 -6.93 -14.47
N LEU A 92 -4.16 -5.87 -15.26
CA LEU A 92 -3.61 -4.56 -14.86
C LEU A 92 -4.23 -3.98 -13.57
N SER A 93 -5.52 -4.20 -13.31
CA SER A 93 -6.17 -3.71 -12.08
C SER A 93 -5.64 -4.39 -10.82
N VAL A 94 -5.34 -5.69 -10.89
CA VAL A 94 -4.73 -6.45 -9.80
C VAL A 94 -3.25 -6.08 -9.70
N GLN A 95 -2.58 -5.99 -10.85
CA GLN A 95 -1.17 -5.60 -10.94
C GLN A 95 -0.90 -4.26 -10.26
N HIS A 96 -1.69 -3.24 -10.61
CA HIS A 96 -1.59 -1.92 -10.03
C HIS A 96 -1.80 -1.96 -8.51
N ARG A 97 -2.76 -2.74 -8.01
CA ARG A 97 -2.97 -2.90 -6.55
C ARG A 97 -1.78 -3.57 -5.86
N GLY A 98 -1.16 -4.58 -6.50
CA GLY A 98 0.09 -5.17 -6.03
C GLY A 98 1.21 -4.15 -5.91
N LEU A 99 1.37 -3.31 -6.94
CA LEU A 99 2.38 -2.25 -6.95
C LEU A 99 2.11 -1.16 -5.90
N VAL A 100 0.85 -0.79 -5.67
CA VAL A 100 0.47 0.14 -4.59
C VAL A 100 0.80 -0.46 -3.22
N ILE A 101 0.54 -1.74 -2.99
CA ILE A 101 0.95 -2.43 -1.76
C ILE A 101 2.48 -2.37 -1.63
N ALA A 102 3.23 -2.72 -2.68
CA ALA A 102 4.69 -2.66 -2.67
C ALA A 102 5.20 -1.25 -2.32
N TYR A 103 4.64 -0.20 -2.93
CA TYR A 103 4.95 1.18 -2.62
C TYR A 103 4.69 1.51 -1.14
N ASN A 104 3.53 1.13 -0.60
CA ASN A 104 3.17 1.37 0.79
C ASN A 104 4.13 0.68 1.77
N LEU A 105 4.58 -0.54 1.44
CA LEU A 105 5.56 -1.26 2.26
C LEU A 105 6.94 -0.58 2.19
N LEU A 106 7.40 -0.19 0.99
CA LEU A 106 8.65 0.56 0.79
C LEU A 106 8.65 1.89 1.55
N ALA A 107 7.52 2.61 1.57
CA ALA A 107 7.39 3.90 2.25
C ALA A 107 7.16 3.79 3.77
N ALA A 108 6.82 2.60 4.27
CA ALA A 108 6.49 2.41 5.68
C ALA A 108 7.74 2.45 6.56
N ASP A 109 8.77 1.68 6.20
CA ASP A 109 9.95 1.44 7.03
C ASP A 109 11.17 1.09 6.17
N ALA A 110 12.35 1.61 6.54
CA ALA A 110 13.57 1.48 5.74
C ALA A 110 14.15 0.05 5.75
N GLU A 111 14.04 -0.69 6.87
CA GLU A 111 14.49 -2.08 6.95
C GLU A 111 13.57 -3.01 6.15
N LEU A 112 12.26 -2.76 6.22
CA LEU A 112 11.30 -3.42 5.34
C LEU A 112 11.61 -3.13 3.87
N ALA A 113 11.88 -1.87 3.53
CA ALA A 113 12.21 -1.49 2.17
C ALA A 113 13.50 -2.19 1.68
N LYS A 114 14.52 -2.27 2.52
CA LYS A 114 15.75 -3.02 2.23
C LYS A 114 15.46 -4.50 1.94
N LYS A 115 14.65 -5.16 2.78
CA LYS A 115 14.23 -6.56 2.57
C LYS A 115 13.50 -6.77 1.24
N LEU A 116 12.68 -5.81 0.83
CA LEU A 116 11.97 -5.86 -0.46
C LEU A 116 12.94 -5.71 -1.64
N VAL A 117 13.91 -4.79 -1.53
CA VAL A 117 14.91 -4.55 -2.58
C VAL A 117 15.89 -5.72 -2.74
N GLU A 118 16.21 -6.43 -1.66
CA GLU A 118 17.03 -7.65 -1.67
C GLU A 118 16.29 -8.89 -2.23
N SER A 119 15.04 -8.73 -2.67
CA SER A 119 14.23 -9.80 -3.27
C SER A 119 14.00 -9.58 -4.77
N GLU A 120 13.43 -10.60 -5.42
CA GLU A 120 12.96 -10.54 -6.82
C GLU A 120 11.99 -9.37 -7.10
N LEU A 121 11.41 -8.74 -6.06
CA LEU A 121 10.55 -7.58 -6.25
C LEU A 121 11.28 -6.43 -6.95
N LEU A 122 12.58 -6.21 -6.69
CA LEU A 122 13.32 -5.15 -7.39
C LEU A 122 13.39 -5.41 -8.89
N GLU A 123 13.62 -6.66 -9.30
CA GLU A 123 13.64 -7.05 -10.71
C GLU A 123 12.26 -6.85 -11.34
N ILE A 124 11.19 -7.29 -10.65
CA ILE A 124 9.81 -7.09 -11.10
C ILE A 124 9.52 -5.59 -11.32
N LEU A 125 9.84 -4.75 -10.34
CA LEU A 125 9.64 -3.29 -10.44
C LEU A 125 10.43 -2.69 -11.60
N THR A 126 11.66 -3.17 -11.82
CA THR A 126 12.52 -2.71 -12.90
C THR A 126 11.96 -3.08 -14.27
N VAL A 127 11.51 -4.34 -14.44
CA VAL A 127 10.90 -4.81 -15.68
C VAL A 127 9.62 -4.03 -15.97
N VAL A 128 8.74 -3.86 -14.98
CA VAL A 128 7.49 -3.12 -15.14
C VAL A 128 7.74 -1.63 -15.40
N GLY A 129 8.64 -0.99 -14.67
CA GLY A 129 8.96 0.44 -14.83
C GLY A 129 9.62 0.80 -16.17
N LYS A 130 10.25 -0.18 -16.83
CA LYS A 130 10.84 -0.04 -18.17
C LYS A 130 9.85 -0.21 -19.32
N GLN A 131 8.63 -0.69 -19.05
CA GLN A 131 7.61 -0.83 -20.09
C GLN A 131 7.22 0.55 -20.64
N GLU A 132 6.88 0.60 -21.92
CA GLU A 132 6.32 1.81 -22.52
C GLU A 132 4.90 2.05 -21.98
N PRO A 133 4.62 3.24 -21.41
CA PRO A 133 3.29 3.54 -20.89
C PRO A 133 2.33 3.79 -22.06
N ASP A 134 1.38 2.89 -22.25
CA ASP A 134 0.16 3.13 -23.03
C ASP A 134 -0.99 3.58 -22.11
N GLU A 135 -2.14 3.94 -22.70
CA GLU A 135 -3.33 4.40 -21.96
C GLU A 135 -3.78 3.43 -20.85
N LYS A 136 -3.60 2.12 -21.04
CA LYS A 136 -4.02 1.09 -20.09
C LYS A 136 -2.97 0.82 -19.03
N ARG A 137 -1.68 0.87 -19.39
CA ARG A 137 -0.53 0.52 -18.54
C ARG A 137 0.05 1.70 -17.79
N ALA A 138 -0.31 2.94 -18.13
CA ALA A 138 0.25 4.15 -17.55
C ALA A 138 0.30 4.11 -16.02
N ALA A 139 -0.81 3.74 -15.35
CA ALA A 139 -0.87 3.67 -13.89
C ALA A 139 0.11 2.61 -13.33
N VAL A 140 0.14 1.41 -13.91
CA VAL A 140 1.04 0.31 -13.51
C VAL A 140 2.50 0.74 -13.65
N VAL A 141 2.88 1.26 -14.81
CA VAL A 141 4.25 1.70 -15.10
C VAL A 141 4.65 2.84 -14.17
N GLN A 142 3.75 3.80 -13.94
CA GLN A 142 4.01 4.95 -13.09
C GLN A 142 4.21 4.52 -11.62
N THR A 143 3.35 3.68 -11.06
CA THR A 143 3.51 3.19 -9.69
C THR A 143 4.79 2.36 -9.52
N ALA A 144 5.17 1.56 -10.51
CA ALA A 144 6.45 0.84 -10.48
C ALA A 144 7.64 1.80 -10.48
N ARG A 145 7.59 2.88 -11.27
CA ARG A 145 8.62 3.94 -11.25
C ARG A 145 8.68 4.66 -9.91
N GLU A 146 7.54 4.94 -9.29
CA GLU A 146 7.48 5.54 -7.94
C GLU A 146 8.11 4.64 -6.89
N CYS A 147 7.92 3.32 -6.98
CA CYS A 147 8.63 2.36 -6.14
C CYS A 147 10.15 2.44 -6.35
N LEU A 148 10.61 2.46 -7.60
CA LEU A 148 12.05 2.57 -7.91
C LEU A 148 12.64 3.90 -7.43
N ILE A 149 11.92 5.01 -7.60
CA ILE A 149 12.29 6.33 -7.04
C ILE A 149 12.42 6.23 -5.54
N LYS A 150 11.48 5.56 -4.86
CA LYS A 150 11.57 5.37 -3.41
C LYS A 150 12.82 4.59 -3.00
N CYS A 151 13.18 3.54 -3.75
CA CYS A 151 14.42 2.80 -3.53
C CYS A 151 15.68 3.66 -3.77
N MET A 152 15.65 4.58 -4.74
CA MET A 152 16.73 5.55 -4.98
C MET A 152 16.85 6.58 -3.86
N GLU A 153 15.73 7.07 -3.31
CA GLU A 153 15.73 7.99 -2.16
C GLU A 153 16.40 7.37 -0.94
N TYR A 154 16.21 6.07 -0.71
CA TYR A 154 16.92 5.33 0.34
C TYR A 154 18.40 5.05 0.00
N GLY A 155 18.83 5.28 -1.24
CA GLY A 155 20.18 4.97 -1.71
C GLY A 155 20.41 3.47 -1.94
N PHE A 156 19.35 2.65 -2.02
CA PHE A 156 19.48 1.21 -2.23
C PHE A 156 19.83 0.85 -3.67
N ILE A 157 19.45 1.70 -4.62
CA ILE A 157 19.74 1.52 -6.05
C ILE A 157 20.22 2.83 -6.67
N LYS A 158 20.92 2.73 -7.79
CA LYS A 158 21.38 3.88 -8.57
C LYS A 158 20.38 4.22 -9.68
N PRO A 159 20.32 5.47 -10.14
CA PRO A 159 19.59 5.82 -11.34
C PRO A 159 20.09 4.99 -12.52
N VAL A 160 19.17 4.41 -13.27
CA VAL A 160 19.49 3.83 -14.58
C VAL A 160 19.90 4.97 -15.51
N SER A 161 21.15 4.93 -15.98
CA SER A 161 21.72 5.89 -16.95
C SER A 161 21.21 5.64 -18.36
#